data_AF-A0A4Y2WE34-F1
#
_entry.id   AF-A0A4Y2WE34-F1
#
_cell.length_a   1.000
_cell.length_b   1.000
_cell.length_c   1.000
_cell.angle_alpha   90.00
_cell.angle_beta   90.00
_cell.angle_gamma   90.00
#
_symmetry.space_group_name_H-M   'P 1'
#
loop_
_entity.id
_entity.type
_entity.pdbx_description
1 polymer ?
#
loop_
_entity_poly.entity_id
_entity_poly.type
_entity_poly.pdbx_seq_one_letter_code
_entity_poly.pdbx_strand_id
1 'polypeptide(L)'
;MSKVIEKRSSVRSSITKLVKRVQALGEETEDLNTLSELLELIKTKEEILKKYDSEVEDLITDPEKFKIELKGSEEYDDKILSAKIKLKSNLKTFTETLYRNPIPA
;
A
#
# COMPACT_ATOMS: atom_id res chain seq x y z
N MET A 1 13.77 -5.38 21.79
CA MET A 1 13.37 -5.10 20.38
C MET A 1 13.89 -3.72 20.01
N SER A 2 14.47 -3.50 18.83
CA SER A 2 14.87 -2.15 18.41
C SER A 2 13.61 -1.32 18.10
N LYS A 3 13.58 -0.03 18.49
CA LYS A 3 12.47 0.90 18.21
C LYS A 3 12.11 0.96 16.73
N VAL A 4 13.09 0.78 15.84
CA VAL A 4 12.89 0.77 14.38
C VAL A 4 12.09 -0.47 13.95
N ILE A 5 12.39 -1.65 14.52
CA ILE A 5 11.70 -2.89 14.22
C ILE A 5 10.22 -2.81 14.65
N GLU A 6 9.94 -2.20 15.79
CA GLU A 6 8.55 -1.96 16.25
C GLU A 6 7.80 -1.01 15.33
N LYS A 7 8.43 0.10 14.92
CA LYS A 7 7.85 1.06 13.97
C LYS A 7 7.55 0.41 12.63
N ARG A 8 8.50 -0.36 12.08
CA ARG A 8 8.32 -1.13 10.85
C ARG A 8 7.13 -2.08 10.94
N SER A 9 7.02 -2.80 12.06
CA SER A 9 5.94 -3.75 12.31
C SER A 9 4.57 -3.06 12.36
N SER A 10 4.51 -1.87 12.98
CA SER A 10 3.31 -1.03 12.99
C SER A 10 2.92 -0.56 11.59
N VAL A 11 3.89 -0.15 10.76
CA VAL A 11 3.66 0.25 9.37
C VAL A 11 3.17 -0.92 8.52
N ARG A 12 3.81 -2.09 8.63
CA ARG A 12 3.39 -3.35 7.98
C ARG A 12 1.96 -3.74 8.36
N SER A 13 1.58 -3.60 9.63
CA SER A 13 0.21 -3.81 10.10
C SER A 13 -0.78 -2.81 9.49
N SER A 14 -0.42 -1.52 9.45
CA SER A 14 -1.23 -0.48 8.81
C SER A 14 -1.43 -0.75 7.32
N ILE A 15 -0.38 -1.14 6.58
CA ILE A 15 -0.45 -1.49 5.16
C ILE A 15 -1.35 -2.70 4.96
N THR A 16 -1.22 -3.74 5.79
CA THR A 16 -2.08 -4.93 5.71
C THR A 16 -3.56 -4.57 5.83
N LYS A 17 -3.92 -3.65 6.72
CA LYS A 17 -5.30 -3.15 6.85
C LYS A 17 -5.75 -2.37 5.61
N LEU A 18 -4.88 -1.53 5.05
CA LEU A 18 -5.17 -0.77 3.84
C LEU A 18 -5.35 -1.68 2.63
N VAL A 19 -4.46 -2.66 2.44
CA VAL A 19 -4.56 -3.64 1.36
C VAL A 19 -5.87 -4.42 1.46
N LYS A 20 -6.27 -4.86 2.66
CA LYS A 20 -7.57 -5.51 2.87
C LYS A 20 -8.74 -4.59 2.51
N ARG A 21 -8.69 -3.31 2.89
CA ARG A 21 -9.70 -2.33 2.50
C ARG A 21 -9.78 -2.18 0.97
N VAL A 22 -8.63 -2.04 0.30
CA VAL A 22 -8.54 -1.96 -1.17
C VAL A 22 -9.06 -3.24 -1.84
N GLN A 23 -8.76 -4.40 -1.27
CA GLN A 23 -9.28 -5.68 -1.76
C GLN A 23 -10.80 -5.77 -1.61
N ALA A 24 -11.36 -5.26 -0.51
CA ALA A 24 -12.79 -5.21 -0.25
C ALA A 24 -13.56 -4.19 -1.11
N LEU A 25 -12.87 -3.30 -1.82
CA LEU A 25 -13.51 -2.43 -2.81
C LEU A 25 -14.17 -3.30 -3.87
N GLY A 26 -15.50 -3.30 -3.88
CA GLY A 26 -16.33 -3.88 -4.93
C GLY A 26 -16.47 -2.95 -6.13
N GLU A 27 -17.43 -3.25 -7.01
CA GLU A 27 -17.87 -2.34 -8.07
C GLU A 27 -18.74 -1.18 -7.54
N GLU A 28 -19.20 -1.28 -6.29
CA GLU A 28 -19.98 -0.24 -5.64
C GLU A 28 -19.13 1.00 -5.34
N THR A 29 -19.72 2.14 -5.65
CA THR A 29 -19.09 3.44 -5.88
C THR A 29 -18.48 4.04 -4.61
N GLU A 30 -17.22 3.70 -4.29
CA GLU A 30 -16.37 4.69 -3.63
C GLU A 30 -16.19 5.88 -4.58
N ASP A 31 -16.36 7.10 -4.06
CA ASP A 31 -16.18 8.30 -4.86
C ASP A 31 -14.71 8.54 -5.20
N LEU A 32 -14.47 9.37 -6.21
CA LEU A 32 -13.13 9.67 -6.71
C LEU A 32 -12.17 10.18 -5.61
N ASN A 33 -12.67 10.95 -4.65
CA ASN A 33 -11.82 11.49 -3.58
C ASN A 33 -11.38 10.36 -2.64
N THR A 34 -12.29 9.49 -2.23
CA THR A 34 -11.96 8.34 -1.37
C THR A 34 -10.90 7.44 -2.03
N LEU A 35 -11.06 7.12 -3.32
CA LEU A 35 -10.10 6.31 -4.06
C LEU A 35 -8.73 7.01 -4.17
N SER A 36 -8.72 8.33 -4.35
CA SER A 36 -7.49 9.14 -4.45
C SER A 36 -6.78 9.22 -3.09
N GLU A 37 -7.52 9.43 -2.00
CA GLU A 37 -6.98 9.45 -0.65
C GLU A 37 -6.37 8.11 -0.26
N LEU A 38 -7.02 6.99 -0.60
CA LEU A 38 -6.47 5.65 -0.38
C LEU A 38 -5.17 5.42 -1.15
N LEU A 39 -5.08 5.95 -2.37
CA LEU A 39 -3.86 5.85 -3.18
C LEU A 39 -2.72 6.70 -2.61
N GLU A 40 -2.99 7.91 -2.14
CA GLU A 40 -1.96 8.73 -1.51
C GLU A 40 -1.51 8.15 -0.16
N LEU A 41 -2.45 7.61 0.61
CA LEU A 41 -2.15 6.97 1.89
C LEU A 41 -1.28 5.72 1.70
N ILE A 42 -1.56 4.87 0.69
CA ILE A 42 -0.74 3.68 0.46
C ILE A 42 0.68 4.05 -0.03
N LYS A 43 0.83 5.08 -0.88
CA LYS A 43 2.15 5.59 -1.30
C LYS A 43 2.94 6.13 -0.12
N THR A 44 2.30 6.94 0.73
CA THR A 44 2.95 7.50 1.92
C THR A 44 3.45 6.39 2.85
N LYS A 45 2.65 5.34 3.05
CA LYS A 45 3.04 4.19 3.88
C LYS A 45 4.14 3.35 3.23
N GLU A 46 4.13 3.20 1.90
CA GLU A 46 5.19 2.54 1.13
C GLU A 46 6.54 3.25 1.35
N GLU A 47 6.60 4.57 1.24
CA GLU A 47 7.82 5.34 1.47
C GLU A 47 8.34 5.20 2.91
N ILE A 48 7.43 5.28 3.89
CA ILE A 48 7.78 5.07 5.30
C ILE A 48 8.28 3.63 5.53
N LEU A 49 7.68 2.64 4.88
CA LEU A 49 8.11 1.25 5.00
C LEU A 49 9.51 1.07 4.43
N LYS A 50 9.78 1.58 3.23
CA LYS A 50 11.11 1.51 2.59
C LYS A 50 12.21 2.09 3.47
N LYS A 51 11.94 3.23 4.12
CA LYS A 51 12.86 3.82 5.08
C LYS A 51 13.16 2.85 6.24
N TYR A 52 12.14 2.27 6.86
CA TYR A 52 12.35 1.36 7.98
C TYR A 52 12.90 -0.01 7.57
N ASP A 53 12.60 -0.50 6.38
CA ASP A 53 13.20 -1.72 5.84
C ASP A 53 14.71 -1.53 5.69
N SER A 54 15.14 -0.41 5.10
CA SER A 54 16.57 -0.06 4.99
C SER A 54 17.24 0.10 6.37
N GLU A 55 16.62 0.81 7.32
CA GLU A 55 17.18 0.94 8.68
C GLU A 55 17.26 -0.40 9.42
N VAL A 56 16.35 -1.36 9.13
CA VAL A 56 16.43 -2.70 9.74
C VAL A 56 17.48 -3.55 9.04
N GLU A 57 17.60 -3.47 7.72
CA GLU A 57 18.62 -4.15 6.94
C GLU A 57 20.03 -3.85 7.46
N ASP A 58 20.34 -2.57 7.72
CA ASP A 58 21.62 -2.13 8.30
C ASP A 58 21.92 -2.74 9.68
N LEU A 59 20.89 -3.21 10.41
CA LEU A 59 21.02 -3.84 11.73
C LEU A 59 21.18 -5.37 11.64
N ILE A 60 20.97 -5.98 10.47
CA ILE A 60 21.07 -7.42 10.30
C ILE A 60 22.51 -7.80 9.98
N THR A 61 23.14 -8.52 10.90
CA THR A 61 24.50 -9.05 10.73
C THR A 61 24.52 -10.52 10.31
N ASP A 62 23.38 -11.21 10.40
CA ASP A 62 23.24 -12.63 10.11
C ASP A 62 22.65 -12.83 8.71
N PRO A 63 23.39 -13.45 7.76
CA PRO A 63 22.94 -13.67 6.39
C PRO A 63 21.63 -14.44 6.27
N GLU A 64 21.33 -15.39 7.17
CA GLU A 64 20.09 -16.15 7.10
C GLU A 64 18.89 -15.30 7.55
N LYS A 65 19.09 -14.44 8.56
CA LYS A 65 18.07 -13.44 8.93
C LYS A 65 17.85 -12.43 7.81
N PHE A 66 18.91 -12.03 7.10
CA PHE A 66 18.78 -11.12 5.97
C PHE A 66 17.90 -11.72 4.87
N LYS A 67 18.10 -12.99 4.49
CA LYS A 67 17.26 -13.67 3.50
C LYS A 67 15.78 -13.72 3.91
N ILE A 68 15.49 -13.99 5.19
CA ILE A 68 14.12 -14.01 5.72
C ILE A 68 13.49 -12.61 5.61
N GLU A 69 14.24 -11.57 5.96
CA GLU A 69 13.76 -10.19 5.93
C GLU A 69 13.59 -9.67 4.50
N LEU A 70 14.49 -10.03 3.58
CA LEU A 70 14.38 -9.72 2.16
C LEU A 70 13.08 -10.28 1.57
N LYS A 71 12.81 -11.58 1.79
CA LYS A 71 11.55 -12.20 1.35
C LYS A 71 10.33 -11.51 1.96
N GLY A 72 10.41 -11.15 3.23
CA GLY A 72 9.37 -10.40 3.91
C GLY A 72 9.11 -9.03 3.25
N SER A 73 10.16 -8.32 2.86
CA SER A 73 10.05 -7.02 2.15
C SER A 73 9.42 -7.19 0.77
N GLU A 74 9.89 -8.17 -0.02
CA GLU A 74 9.32 -8.52 -1.34
C GLU A 74 7.81 -8.83 -1.27
N GLU A 75 7.38 -9.59 -0.26
CA GLU A 75 5.95 -9.88 -0.05
C GLU A 75 5.11 -8.62 0.24
N TYR A 76 5.69 -7.60 0.90
CA TYR A 76 5.00 -6.34 1.12
C TYR A 76 4.98 -5.48 -0.14
N ASP A 77 6.05 -5.47 -0.92
CA ASP A 77 6.11 -4.78 -2.21
C ASP A 77 5.03 -5.30 -3.17
N ASP A 78 4.87 -6.63 -3.28
CA ASP A 78 3.83 -7.24 -4.11
C ASP A 78 2.40 -6.87 -3.66
N LYS A 79 2.16 -6.86 -2.35
CA LYS A 79 0.86 -6.47 -1.76
C LYS A 79 0.54 -5.00 -2.05
N ILE A 80 1.52 -4.12 -1.89
CA ILE A 80 1.39 -2.69 -2.15
C ILE A 80 1.16 -2.43 -3.63
N LEU A 81 1.96 -3.06 -4.50
CA LEU A 81 1.83 -2.94 -5.95
C LEU A 81 0.44 -3.38 -6.42
N SER A 82 -0.02 -4.55 -5.96
CA SER A 82 -1.35 -5.07 -6.29
C SER A 82 -2.46 -4.10 -5.89
N ALA A 83 -2.39 -3.54 -4.67
CA ALA A 83 -3.36 -2.56 -4.20
C ALA A 83 -3.32 -1.25 -5.00
N LYS A 84 -2.12 -0.74 -5.35
CA LYS A 84 -1.96 0.45 -6.20
C LYS A 84 -2.52 0.25 -7.59
N ILE A 85 -2.32 -0.93 -8.19
CA ILE A 85 -2.88 -1.28 -9.50
C ILE A 85 -4.41 -1.25 -9.44
N LYS A 86 -5.00 -1.89 -8.42
CA LYS A 86 -6.46 -1.91 -8.24
C LYS A 86 -7.03 -0.50 -8.08
N LEU A 87 -6.44 0.33 -7.22
CA LEU A 87 -6.88 1.72 -7.02
C LEU A 87 -6.78 2.55 -8.32
N LYS A 88 -5.66 2.44 -9.05
CA LYS A 88 -5.50 3.14 -10.34
C LYS A 88 -6.52 2.67 -11.38
N SER A 89 -6.82 1.37 -11.41
CA SER A 89 -7.85 0.81 -12.29
C SER A 89 -9.23 1.39 -11.95
N ASN A 90 -9.61 1.38 -10.67
CA ASN A 90 -10.89 1.93 -10.23
C ASN A 90 -11.02 3.43 -10.52
N LEU A 91 -9.97 4.21 -10.24
CA LEU A 91 -9.92 5.64 -10.57
C LEU A 91 -10.12 5.90 -12.07
N LYS A 92 -9.46 5.10 -12.92
CA LYS A 92 -9.60 5.21 -14.38
C LYS A 92 -11.04 4.91 -14.81
N THR A 93 -11.62 3.80 -14.37
CA THR A 93 -13.00 3.42 -14.69
C THR A 93 -14.01 4.47 -14.24
N PHE A 94 -13.83 5.02 -13.02
CA PHE A 94 -14.71 6.06 -12.48
C PHE A 94 -14.64 7.35 -13.32
N THR A 95 -13.42 7.78 -13.65
CA THR A 95 -13.17 8.97 -14.47
C THR A 95 -13.78 8.82 -15.87
N GLU A 96 -13.58 7.66 -16.53
CA GLU A 96 -14.16 7.38 -17.84
C GLU A 96 -15.71 7.34 -17.80
N THR A 97 -16.28 6.84 -16.71
CA THR A 97 -17.74 6.82 -16.52
C THR A 97 -18.32 8.23 -16.39
N LEU A 98 -17.67 9.10 -15.60
CA LEU A 98 -18.07 10.50 -15.48
C LEU A 98 -18.00 11.26 -16.81
N TYR A 99 -16.97 11.01 -17.63
CA TYR A 99 -16.85 11.63 -18.95
C TYR A 99 -17.93 11.16 -19.93
N ARG A 100 -18.39 9.91 -19.83
CA ARG A 100 -19.44 9.35 -20.71
C ARG A 100 -20.85 9.77 -20.29
N ASN A 101 -21.10 9.94 -19.00
CA ASN A 101 -22.39 10.34 -18.44
C ASN A 101 -22.21 11.56 -17.53
N PRO A 102 -21.97 12.77 -18.09
CA PRO A 102 -21.89 13.97 -17.27
C PRO A 102 -23.22 14.19 -16.56
N ILE A 103 -23.18 14.40 -15.24
CA ILE A 103 -24.37 14.76 -14.46
C ILE A 103 -24.90 16.10 -15.03
N PRO A 104 -26.14 16.17 -15.54
CA PRO A 104 -26.67 17.42 -16.08
C PRO A 104 -26.73 18.47 -14.96
N ALA A 105 -26.29 19.68 -15.31
CA ALA A 105 -26.19 20.85 -14.42
C ALA A 105 -27.55 21.29 -13.85
#